data_AF-A0A6A6HAM0-F1
#
_entry.id   AF-A0A6A6HAM0-F1
#
_cell.length_a   1.000
_cell.length_b   1.000
_cell.length_c   1.000
_cell.angle_alpha   90.00
_cell.angle_beta   90.00
_cell.angle_gamma   90.00
#
_symmetry.space_group_name_H-M   'P 1'
#
loop_
_entity.id
_entity.type
_entity.pdbx_description
1 polymer ?
#
loop_
_entity_poly.entity_id
_entity_poly.type
_entity_poly.pdbx_seq_one_letter_code
_entity_poly.pdbx_strand_id
1 'polypeptide(L)'
;MASPDSEDAAYLAQDRQGQLIALNVVMATIATASVALRFYARKTSKAGYWWDDWMCLASLPITLTVNIFSAEFVDTGQGKHDVTLPWGDTRYLHQLYFELLFYNASLVFFKLSLLFLYNRVFSRFTWLKFVTWTLGVLIMMWLVAVEFVLIFQCSPLRRAWDEKVPGKCLNQKSLFIAQSVPTITFDVSVLSIAIPLVWMIQLPRSSKIALIGVFGMGGM
;
A
#
# COMPACT_ATOMS: atom_id res chain seq x y z
N MET A 1 29.21 15.42 27.23
CA MET A 1 29.06 15.89 25.84
C MET A 1 29.53 14.74 24.97
N ALA A 2 28.61 14.00 24.36
CA ALA A 2 28.94 12.90 23.46
C ALA A 2 29.62 13.47 22.21
N SER A 3 30.65 12.79 21.69
CA SER A 3 31.34 13.21 20.47
C SER A 3 30.41 13.05 19.25
N PRO A 4 30.50 13.93 18.23
CA PRO A 4 29.65 13.88 17.03
C PRO A 4 29.60 12.48 16.38
N ASP A 5 30.74 11.79 16.33
CA ASP A 5 30.87 10.45 15.75
C ASP A 5 30.05 9.37 16.49
N SER A 6 29.76 9.58 17.78
CA SER A 6 28.97 8.63 18.59
C SER A 6 27.46 8.80 18.41
N GLU A 7 26.99 10.01 18.12
CA GLU A 7 25.58 10.26 17.77
C GLU A 7 25.26 9.72 16.38
N ASP A 8 26.19 9.86 15.43
CA ASP A 8 26.07 9.25 14.10
C ASP A 8 26.05 7.72 14.19
N ALA A 9 26.90 7.11 15.01
CA ALA A 9 26.87 5.66 15.21
C ALA A 9 25.56 5.17 15.86
N ALA A 10 25.02 5.91 16.83
CA ALA A 10 23.74 5.59 17.45
C ALA A 10 22.55 5.74 16.47
N TYR A 11 22.59 6.76 15.61
CA TYR A 11 21.62 6.96 14.53
C TYR A 11 21.68 5.80 13.52
N LEU A 12 22.87 5.38 13.10
CA LEU A 12 23.05 4.28 12.15
C LEU A 12 22.70 2.90 12.73
N ALA A 13 22.80 2.74 14.05
CA ALA A 13 22.38 1.54 14.77
C ALA A 13 20.85 1.44 14.94
N GLN A 14 20.10 2.51 14.62
CA GLN A 14 18.66 2.51 14.78
C GLN A 14 18.00 1.58 13.75
N ASP A 15 17.30 0.57 14.28
CA ASP A 15 16.69 -0.49 13.51
C ASP A 15 15.16 -0.49 13.67
N ARG A 16 14.44 -0.40 12.55
CA ARG A 16 12.96 -0.44 12.51
C ARG A 16 12.42 -1.78 12.01
N GLN A 17 13.27 -2.78 11.81
CA GLN A 17 12.89 -4.11 11.33
C GLN A 17 11.80 -4.77 12.18
N GLY A 18 11.97 -4.77 13.51
CA GLY A 18 10.97 -5.32 14.42
C GLY A 18 9.62 -4.61 14.36
N GLN A 19 9.61 -3.28 14.12
CA GLN A 19 8.38 -2.51 13.97
C GLN A 19 7.66 -2.83 12.65
N LEU A 20 8.41 -2.98 11.56
CA LEU A 20 7.87 -3.35 10.26
C LEU A 20 7.24 -4.74 10.28
N ILE A 21 7.92 -5.73 10.86
CA ILE A 21 7.38 -7.09 11.02
C ILE A 21 6.12 -7.06 11.90
N ALA A 22 6.16 -6.37 13.04
CA ALA A 22 5.02 -6.26 13.93
C ALA A 22 3.80 -5.64 13.23
N LEU A 23 4.02 -4.57 12.45
CA LEU A 23 2.95 -3.89 11.71
C LEU A 23 2.36 -4.77 10.60
N ASN A 24 3.21 -5.47 9.85
CA ASN A 24 2.78 -6.45 8.84
C ASN A 24 1.90 -7.55 9.44
N VAL A 25 2.34 -8.15 10.55
CA VAL A 25 1.58 -9.21 11.26
C VAL A 25 0.25 -8.66 11.79
N VAL A 26 0.24 -7.49 12.41
CA VAL A 26 -0.99 -6.85 12.92
C VAL A 26 -1.96 -6.56 11.77
N MET A 27 -1.50 -5.99 10.66
CA MET A 27 -2.37 -5.69 9.53
C MET A 27 -2.90 -6.96 8.86
N ALA A 28 -2.07 -8.00 8.71
CA ALA A 28 -2.49 -9.29 8.17
C ALA A 28 -3.56 -9.97 9.04
N THR A 29 -3.41 -9.91 10.37
CA THR A 29 -4.41 -10.46 11.31
C THR A 29 -5.73 -9.69 11.25
N ILE A 30 -5.70 -8.35 11.20
CA ILE A 30 -6.90 -7.51 11.06
C ILE A 30 -7.60 -7.79 9.72
N ALA A 31 -6.84 -7.90 8.62
CA ALA A 31 -7.39 -8.21 7.30
C ALA A 31 -8.08 -9.58 7.30
N THR A 32 -7.43 -10.60 7.85
CA THR A 32 -7.99 -11.96 7.97
C THR A 32 -9.27 -11.97 8.81
N ALA A 33 -9.25 -11.28 9.95
CA ALA A 33 -10.42 -11.15 10.82
C ALA A 33 -11.57 -10.41 10.12
N SER A 34 -11.28 -9.37 9.35
CA SER A 34 -12.27 -8.59 8.61
C SER A 34 -12.96 -9.43 7.52
N VAL A 35 -12.21 -10.26 6.79
CA VAL A 35 -12.78 -11.18 5.80
C VAL A 35 -13.66 -12.23 6.49
N ALA A 36 -13.19 -12.84 7.58
CA ALA A 36 -13.97 -13.81 8.35
C ALA A 36 -15.28 -13.19 8.87
N LEU A 37 -15.21 -11.97 9.41
CA LEU A 37 -16.38 -11.23 9.89
C LEU A 37 -17.35 -10.90 8.74
N ARG A 38 -16.84 -10.55 7.54
CA ARG A 38 -17.66 -10.27 6.35
C ARG A 38 -18.49 -11.49 5.95
N PHE A 39 -17.87 -12.68 5.89
CA PHE A 39 -18.57 -13.92 5.59
C PHE A 39 -19.57 -14.31 6.70
N TYR A 40 -19.21 -14.09 7.97
CA TYR A 40 -20.10 -14.33 9.11
C TYR A 40 -21.33 -13.41 9.08
N ALA A 41 -21.13 -12.12 8.84
CA ALA A 41 -22.21 -11.14 8.73
C ALA A 41 -23.15 -11.43 7.55
N ARG A 42 -22.61 -11.81 6.39
CA ARG A 42 -23.38 -12.25 5.21
C ARG A 42 -24.23 -13.49 5.49
N LYS A 43 -23.63 -14.50 6.14
CA LYS A 43 -24.33 -15.71 6.54
C LYS A 43 -25.48 -15.40 7.51
N THR A 44 -25.27 -14.45 8.42
CA THR A 44 -26.27 -14.05 9.42
C THR A 44 -27.39 -13.19 8.82
N SER A 45 -27.07 -12.27 7.90
CA SER A 45 -28.08 -11.40 7.28
C SER A 45 -28.82 -12.04 6.10
N LYS A 46 -28.45 -13.27 5.71
CA LYS A 46 -28.95 -13.99 4.52
C LYS A 46 -28.80 -13.17 3.22
N ALA A 47 -27.94 -12.16 3.21
CA ALA A 47 -27.54 -11.46 2.00
C ALA A 47 -26.67 -12.44 1.20
N GLY A 48 -27.21 -13.01 0.12
CA GLY A 48 -26.51 -13.99 -0.71
C GLY A 48 -25.11 -13.56 -1.14
N TYR A 49 -24.27 -14.52 -1.52
CA TYR A 49 -22.89 -14.28 -1.92
C TYR A 49 -22.81 -13.63 -3.31
N TRP A 50 -21.96 -12.63 -3.46
CA TRP A 50 -21.69 -11.96 -4.74
C TRP A 50 -20.22 -12.07 -5.13
N TRP A 51 -19.88 -11.70 -6.37
CA TRP A 51 -18.51 -11.70 -6.91
C TRP A 51 -17.50 -10.96 -6.02
N ASP A 52 -17.92 -9.89 -5.37
CA ASP A 52 -17.12 -9.13 -4.39
C ASP A 52 -16.65 -9.99 -3.19
N ASP A 53 -17.47 -10.93 -2.72
CA ASP A 53 -17.09 -11.79 -1.60
C ASP A 53 -16.06 -12.85 -2.03
N TRP A 54 -16.16 -13.37 -3.27
CA TRP A 54 -15.19 -14.30 -3.84
C TRP A 54 -13.84 -13.62 -4.15
N MET A 55 -13.85 -12.39 -4.64
CA MET A 55 -12.63 -11.60 -4.82
C MET A 55 -11.93 -11.32 -3.48
N CYS A 56 -12.69 -11.08 -2.42
CA CYS A 56 -12.16 -10.87 -1.07
C CYS A 56 -11.54 -12.15 -0.48
N LEU A 57 -12.12 -13.32 -0.78
CA LEU A 57 -11.53 -14.61 -0.42
C LEU A 57 -10.26 -14.91 -1.23
N ALA A 58 -10.25 -14.56 -2.52
CA ALA A 58 -9.08 -14.73 -3.38
C ALA A 58 -7.92 -13.77 -3.04
N SER A 59 -8.19 -12.59 -2.47
CA SER A 59 -7.14 -11.65 -2.06
C SER A 59 -6.36 -12.10 -0.83
N LEU A 60 -6.97 -12.89 0.05
CA LEU A 60 -6.35 -13.37 1.30
C LEU A 60 -5.01 -14.11 1.11
N PRO A 61 -4.92 -15.14 0.24
CA PRO A 61 -3.64 -15.82 0.00
C PRO A 61 -2.60 -14.89 -0.63
N ILE A 62 -3.00 -13.96 -1.50
CA ILE A 62 -2.10 -12.99 -2.14
C ILE A 62 -1.48 -12.05 -1.08
N THR A 63 -2.30 -11.51 -0.18
CA THR A 63 -1.82 -10.65 0.92
C THR A 63 -0.89 -11.40 1.88
N LEU A 64 -1.19 -12.67 2.18
CA LEU A 64 -0.31 -13.50 3.01
C LEU A 64 1.04 -13.76 2.33
N THR A 65 1.04 -14.05 1.03
CA THR A 65 2.28 -14.23 0.26
C THR A 65 3.13 -12.96 0.27
N VAL A 66 2.53 -11.78 0.05
CA VAL A 66 3.27 -10.50 0.12
C VAL A 66 3.85 -10.25 1.52
N ASN A 67 3.09 -10.57 2.59
CA ASN A 67 3.61 -10.44 3.96
C ASN A 67 4.83 -11.32 4.23
N ILE A 68 4.83 -12.55 3.70
CA ILE A 68 5.97 -13.48 3.82
C ILE A 68 7.18 -12.94 3.07
N PHE A 69 6.99 -12.44 1.84
CA PHE A 69 8.08 -11.84 1.06
C PHE A 69 8.66 -10.59 1.72
N SER A 70 7.83 -9.71 2.28
CA SER A 70 8.32 -8.55 3.04
C SER A 70 9.04 -8.94 4.32
N ALA A 71 8.63 -10.03 4.99
CA ALA A 71 9.38 -10.54 6.14
C ALA A 71 10.77 -11.06 5.73
N GLU A 72 10.89 -11.69 4.56
CA GLU A 72 12.20 -12.10 4.02
C GLU A 72 13.05 -10.89 3.58
N PHE A 73 12.43 -9.81 3.11
CA PHE A 73 13.14 -8.60 2.72
C PHE A 73 13.73 -7.84 3.93
N VAL A 74 13.06 -7.92 5.09
CA VAL A 74 13.60 -7.46 6.38
C VAL A 74 14.96 -8.09 6.68
N ASP A 75 15.15 -9.39 6.47
CA ASP A 75 16.43 -10.07 6.74
C ASP A 75 17.58 -9.53 5.88
N THR A 76 17.28 -8.98 4.71
CA THR A 76 18.29 -8.41 3.79
C THR A 76 18.61 -6.94 4.02
N GLY A 77 17.92 -6.28 4.95
CA GLY A 77 18.27 -4.92 5.41
C GLY A 77 17.14 -3.90 5.36
N GLN A 78 15.92 -4.26 4.92
CA GLN A 78 14.78 -3.34 4.97
C GLN A 78 14.58 -2.80 6.38
N GLY A 79 14.32 -1.50 6.54
CA GLY A 79 14.13 -0.87 7.85
C GLY A 79 15.39 -0.32 8.53
N LYS A 80 16.57 -0.59 7.98
CA LYS A 80 17.84 0.04 8.37
C LYS A 80 18.10 1.33 7.58
N HIS A 81 19.04 2.15 8.06
CA HIS A 81 19.40 3.40 7.39
C HIS A 81 20.01 3.19 6.00
N ASP A 82 19.72 4.13 5.10
CA ASP A 82 20.12 4.09 3.67
C ASP A 82 21.61 3.74 3.48
N VAL A 83 22.47 4.24 4.36
CA VAL A 83 23.93 4.06 4.29
C VAL A 83 24.44 2.72 4.82
N THR A 84 23.62 1.95 5.56
CA THR A 84 23.98 0.63 6.09
C THR A 84 23.48 -0.52 5.22
N LEU A 85 22.78 -0.20 4.13
CA LEU A 85 22.24 -1.17 3.18
C LEU A 85 23.33 -1.73 2.26
N PRO A 86 23.27 -3.02 1.90
CA PRO A 86 24.25 -3.67 1.04
C PRO A 86 23.98 -3.32 -0.44
N TRP A 87 24.28 -2.08 -0.85
CA TRP A 87 24.01 -1.57 -2.20
C TRP A 87 24.66 -2.38 -3.35
N GLY A 88 25.65 -3.22 -3.05
CA GLY A 88 26.29 -4.13 -4.02
C GLY A 88 25.80 -5.58 -3.98
N ASP A 89 24.83 -5.94 -3.14
CA ASP A 89 24.27 -7.29 -3.08
C ASP A 89 23.12 -7.45 -4.10
N THR A 90 23.34 -8.32 -5.08
CA THR A 90 22.35 -8.68 -6.11
C THR A 90 21.05 -9.21 -5.52
N ARG A 91 21.07 -9.88 -4.36
CA ARG A 91 19.86 -10.39 -3.71
C ARG A 91 19.00 -9.24 -3.18
N TYR A 92 19.63 -8.28 -2.51
CA TYR A 92 18.97 -7.10 -1.97
C TYR A 92 18.34 -6.26 -3.09
N LEU A 93 19.08 -5.99 -4.17
CA LEU A 93 18.58 -5.21 -5.29
C LEU A 93 17.41 -5.89 -6.03
N HIS A 94 17.45 -7.23 -6.18
CA HIS A 94 16.32 -7.97 -6.74
C HIS A 94 15.06 -7.84 -5.87
N GLN A 95 15.19 -8.06 -4.56
CA GLN A 95 14.05 -7.99 -3.65
C GLN A 95 13.49 -6.56 -3.57
N LEU A 96 14.35 -5.54 -3.51
CA LEU A 96 13.97 -4.13 -3.54
C LEU A 96 13.17 -3.79 -4.82
N TYR A 97 13.62 -4.29 -5.97
CA TYR A 97 12.95 -4.05 -7.25
C TYR A 97 11.54 -4.65 -7.28
N PHE A 98 11.38 -5.92 -6.88
CA PHE A 98 10.07 -6.55 -6.83
C PHE A 98 9.16 -5.91 -5.79
N GLU A 99 9.69 -5.60 -4.61
CA GLU A 99 8.92 -4.97 -3.55
C GLU A 99 8.33 -3.64 -4.01
N LEU A 100 9.11 -2.82 -4.73
CA LEU A 100 8.64 -1.52 -5.20
C LEU A 100 7.50 -1.64 -6.23
N LEU A 101 7.54 -2.62 -7.12
CA LEU A 101 6.46 -2.91 -8.08
C LEU A 101 5.19 -3.39 -7.35
N PHE A 102 5.32 -4.39 -6.48
CA PHE A 102 4.17 -4.95 -5.77
C PHE A 102 3.56 -3.97 -4.77
N TYR A 103 4.37 -3.11 -4.15
CA TYR A 103 3.91 -2.08 -3.22
C TYR A 103 3.00 -1.07 -3.90
N ASN A 104 3.44 -0.50 -5.04
CA ASN A 104 2.65 0.48 -5.79
C ASN A 104 1.32 -0.13 -6.28
N ALA A 105 1.36 -1.34 -6.84
CA ALA A 105 0.17 -2.06 -7.24
C ALA A 105 -0.81 -2.26 -6.07
N SER A 106 -0.30 -2.69 -4.91
CA SER A 106 -1.11 -2.94 -3.71
C SER A 106 -1.84 -1.69 -3.22
N LEU A 107 -1.16 -0.54 -3.17
CA LEU A 107 -1.75 0.75 -2.80
C LEU A 107 -2.90 1.14 -3.74
N VAL A 108 -2.72 0.95 -5.05
CA VAL A 108 -3.73 1.30 -6.05
C VAL A 108 -4.93 0.36 -5.98
N PHE A 109 -4.71 -0.95 -5.87
CA PHE A 109 -5.81 -1.91 -5.74
C PHE A 109 -6.63 -1.67 -4.47
N PHE A 110 -5.97 -1.30 -3.37
CA PHE A 110 -6.65 -0.90 -2.14
C PHE A 110 -7.57 0.32 -2.37
N LYS A 111 -7.06 1.38 -3.01
CA LYS A 111 -7.84 2.58 -3.37
C LYS A 111 -9.04 2.25 -4.26
N LEU A 112 -8.86 1.37 -5.25
CA LEU A 112 -9.96 0.93 -6.11
C LEU A 112 -11.02 0.15 -5.35
N SER A 113 -10.62 -0.73 -4.43
CA SER A 113 -11.54 -1.47 -3.56
C SER A 113 -12.40 -0.51 -2.72
N LEU A 114 -11.80 0.55 -2.17
CA LEU A 114 -12.53 1.61 -1.47
C LEU A 114 -13.54 2.32 -2.39
N LEU A 115 -13.13 2.69 -3.61
CA LEU A 115 -14.02 3.34 -4.58
C LEU A 115 -15.20 2.43 -4.97
N PHE A 116 -14.97 1.13 -5.16
CA PHE A 116 -16.03 0.15 -5.41
C PHE A 116 -16.97 0.01 -4.20
N LEU A 117 -16.43 0.00 -2.98
CA LEU A 117 -17.23 -0.01 -1.76
C LEU A 117 -18.13 1.23 -1.69
N TYR A 118 -17.60 2.43 -1.99
CA TYR A 118 -18.38 3.67 -2.01
C TYR A 118 -19.51 3.61 -3.04
N ASN A 119 -19.22 3.14 -4.24
CA ASN A 119 -20.21 3.00 -5.29
C ASN A 119 -21.32 2.00 -4.89
N ARG A 120 -20.97 0.92 -4.18
CA ARG A 120 -21.94 -0.07 -3.70
C ARG A 120 -22.85 0.48 -2.60
N VAL A 121 -22.26 1.06 -1.55
CA VAL A 121 -23.03 1.54 -0.38
C VAL A 121 -23.94 2.71 -0.78
N PHE A 122 -23.51 3.53 -1.75
CA PHE A 122 -24.21 4.76 -2.14
C PHE A 122 -24.64 4.75 -3.60
N SER A 123 -25.03 3.58 -4.08
CA SER A 123 -25.50 3.35 -5.45
C SER A 123 -26.67 4.25 -5.89
N ARG A 124 -27.35 4.87 -4.91
CA ARG A 124 -28.42 5.86 -5.07
C ARG A 124 -27.96 7.19 -5.69
N PHE A 125 -26.70 7.59 -5.51
CA PHE A 125 -26.19 8.87 -6.01
C PHE A 125 -25.44 8.69 -7.33
N THR A 126 -26.08 9.06 -8.45
CA THR A 126 -25.49 8.91 -9.80
C THR A 126 -24.24 9.76 -10.00
N TRP A 127 -24.13 10.92 -9.35
CA TRP A 127 -22.93 11.76 -9.42
C TRP A 127 -21.71 11.07 -8.79
N LEU A 128 -21.92 10.30 -7.72
CA LEU A 128 -20.85 9.57 -7.03
C LEU A 128 -20.27 8.47 -7.91
N LYS A 129 -21.12 7.79 -8.71
CA LYS A 129 -20.68 6.83 -9.73
C LYS A 129 -19.71 7.47 -10.72
N PHE A 130 -20.04 8.65 -11.23
CA PHE A 130 -19.19 9.36 -12.17
C PHE A 130 -17.85 9.72 -11.53
N VAL A 131 -17.86 10.34 -10.35
CA VAL A 131 -16.64 10.76 -9.63
C VAL A 131 -15.74 9.57 -9.30
N THR A 132 -16.30 8.48 -8.74
CA THR A 132 -15.53 7.28 -8.37
C THR A 132 -14.95 6.57 -9.58
N TRP A 133 -15.66 6.48 -10.70
CA TRP A 133 -15.11 5.94 -11.95
C TRP A 133 -14.00 6.82 -12.52
N THR A 134 -14.20 8.14 -12.58
CA THR A 134 -13.17 9.06 -13.09
C THR A 134 -11.90 8.99 -12.25
N LEU A 135 -12.04 8.95 -10.92
CA LEU A 135 -10.91 8.86 -10.01
C LEU A 135 -10.22 7.50 -10.13
N GLY A 136 -10.98 6.40 -10.22
CA GLY A 136 -10.41 5.06 -10.41
C GLY A 136 -9.61 4.93 -11.70
N VAL A 137 -10.10 5.50 -12.80
CA VAL A 137 -9.37 5.51 -14.09
C VAL A 137 -8.09 6.34 -13.98
N LEU A 138 -8.13 7.52 -13.34
CA LEU A 138 -6.94 8.34 -13.11
C LEU A 138 -5.87 7.62 -12.27
N ILE A 139 -6.26 6.96 -11.18
CA ILE A 139 -5.35 6.20 -10.33
C ILE A 139 -4.74 5.03 -11.11
N MET A 140 -5.53 4.33 -11.92
CA MET A 140 -5.02 3.22 -12.76
C MET A 140 -4.05 3.71 -13.84
N MET A 141 -4.34 4.82 -14.50
CA MET A 141 -3.41 5.39 -15.48
C MET A 141 -2.09 5.81 -14.83
N TRP A 142 -2.17 6.36 -13.61
CA TRP A 142 -0.99 6.68 -12.83
C TRP A 142 -0.18 5.44 -12.44
N LEU A 143 -0.83 4.36 -11.98
CA LEU A 143 -0.16 3.08 -11.68
C LEU A 143 0.65 2.61 -12.88
N VAL A 144 0.00 2.52 -14.04
CA VAL A 144 0.64 2.06 -15.28
C VAL A 144 1.86 2.92 -15.58
N ALA A 145 1.74 4.25 -15.51
CA ALA A 145 2.86 5.16 -15.76
C ALA A 145 4.04 4.93 -14.80
N VAL A 146 3.77 4.78 -13.50
CA VAL A 146 4.80 4.53 -12.48
C VAL A 146 5.48 3.17 -12.69
N GLU A 147 4.71 2.12 -12.93
CA GLU A 147 5.24 0.78 -13.22
C GLU A 147 6.17 0.80 -14.43
N PHE A 148 5.79 1.49 -15.51
CA PHE A 148 6.67 1.68 -16.68
C PHE A 148 7.97 2.39 -16.31
N VAL A 149 7.91 3.46 -15.52
CA VAL A 149 9.12 4.18 -15.08
C VAL A 149 10.01 3.31 -14.19
N LEU A 150 9.42 2.52 -13.28
CA LEU A 150 10.15 1.62 -12.39
C LEU A 150 10.81 0.47 -13.14
N ILE A 151 10.10 -0.12 -14.10
CA ILE A 151 10.66 -1.15 -14.97
C ILE A 151 11.83 -0.56 -15.75
N PHE A 152 11.65 0.60 -16.40
CA PHE A 152 12.69 1.21 -17.23
C PHE A 152 13.60 2.20 -16.49
N GLN A 153 13.74 2.08 -15.17
CA GLN A 153 14.50 3.03 -14.35
C GLN A 153 16.02 3.02 -14.63
N CYS A 154 16.52 1.94 -15.25
CA CYS A 154 17.94 1.78 -15.59
C CYS A 154 18.14 1.48 -17.07
N SER A 155 19.22 2.02 -17.64
CA SER A 155 19.71 1.70 -18.99
C SER A 155 21.15 1.19 -18.91
N PRO A 156 21.41 -0.11 -19.15
CA PRO A 156 20.47 -1.17 -19.48
C PRO A 156 19.64 -1.66 -18.27
N LEU A 157 18.46 -2.23 -18.53
CA LEU A 157 17.53 -2.76 -17.52
C LEU A 157 18.21 -3.67 -16.48
N ARG A 158 19.17 -4.51 -16.93
CA ARG A 158 19.93 -5.42 -16.06
C ARG A 158 20.67 -4.73 -14.92
N ARG A 159 21.01 -3.44 -15.07
CA ARG A 159 21.67 -2.68 -14.01
C ARG A 159 20.77 -2.42 -12.80
N ALA A 160 19.45 -2.56 -12.94
CA ALA A 160 18.51 -2.39 -11.82
C ALA A 160 18.71 -3.43 -10.71
N TRP A 161 19.21 -4.62 -11.06
CA TRP A 161 19.44 -5.71 -10.12
C TRP A 161 20.88 -6.24 -10.09
N ASP A 162 21.72 -5.83 -11.03
CA ASP A 162 23.16 -6.14 -11.06
C ASP A 162 23.99 -4.86 -11.23
N GLU A 163 24.53 -4.35 -10.12
CA GLU A 163 25.30 -3.10 -10.10
C GLU A 163 26.61 -3.19 -10.92
N LYS A 164 27.10 -4.42 -11.16
CA LYS A 164 28.34 -4.69 -11.94
C LYS A 164 28.18 -4.38 -13.42
N VAL A 165 26.95 -4.30 -13.94
CA VAL A 165 26.68 -4.00 -15.35
C VAL A 165 26.80 -2.49 -15.59
N PRO A 166 27.73 -1.99 -16.42
CA PRO A 166 27.89 -0.56 -16.65
C PRO A 166 26.63 0.07 -17.27
N GLY A 167 26.23 1.23 -16.76
CA GLY A 167 25.03 1.93 -17.21
C GLY A 167 24.66 3.10 -16.32
N LYS A 168 23.50 3.71 -16.60
CA LYS A 168 22.94 4.80 -15.78
C LYS A 168 21.55 4.41 -15.30
N CYS A 169 21.27 4.72 -14.04
CA CYS A 169 19.95 4.57 -13.42
C CYS A 169 19.42 5.93 -13.00
N LEU A 170 18.10 6.06 -12.94
CA LEU A 170 17.44 7.21 -12.35
C LEU A 170 17.73 7.30 -10.85
N ASN A 171 17.70 8.51 -10.33
CA ASN A 171 17.94 8.74 -8.91
C ASN A 171 16.76 8.20 -8.09
N GLN A 172 17.04 7.26 -7.19
CA GLN A 172 16.04 6.61 -6.32
C GLN A 172 15.25 7.62 -5.48
N LYS A 173 15.92 8.67 -4.95
CA LYS A 173 15.24 9.71 -4.16
C LYS A 173 14.27 10.52 -5.01
N SER A 174 14.66 10.87 -6.24
CA SER A 174 13.79 11.59 -7.16
C SER A 174 12.58 10.74 -7.56
N LEU A 175 12.77 9.45 -7.84
CA LEU A 175 11.67 8.52 -8.11
C LEU A 175 10.72 8.39 -6.91
N PHE A 176 11.26 8.30 -5.70
CA PHE A 176 10.46 8.21 -4.48
C PHE A 176 9.61 9.45 -4.24
N ILE A 177 10.18 10.65 -4.43
CA ILE A 177 9.43 11.91 -4.30
C ILE A 177 8.35 12.01 -5.39
N ALA A 178 8.69 11.65 -6.62
CA ALA A 178 7.76 11.67 -7.74
C ALA A 178 6.56 10.73 -7.56
N GLN A 179 6.74 9.62 -6.83
CA GLN A 179 5.67 8.67 -6.49
C GLN A 179 4.86 9.11 -5.26
N SER A 180 5.53 9.63 -4.24
CA SER A 180 4.89 10.01 -2.97
C SER A 180 3.85 11.11 -3.15
N VAL A 181 4.14 12.15 -3.95
CA VAL A 181 3.24 13.31 -4.10
C VAL A 181 1.89 12.93 -4.74
N PRO A 182 1.83 12.23 -5.88
CA PRO A 182 0.56 11.75 -6.44
C PRO A 182 -0.16 10.78 -5.51
N THR A 183 0.56 9.88 -4.84
CA THR A 183 -0.02 8.90 -3.92
C THR A 183 -0.86 9.59 -2.85
N ILE A 184 -0.26 10.55 -2.13
CA ILE A 184 -0.93 11.35 -1.09
C ILE A 184 -2.11 12.15 -1.67
N THR A 185 -1.95 12.69 -2.88
CA THR A 185 -3.03 13.45 -3.55
C THR A 185 -4.24 12.56 -3.79
N PHE A 186 -4.04 11.32 -4.25
CA PHE A 186 -5.11 10.35 -4.43
C PHE A 186 -5.72 9.91 -3.10
N ASP A 187 -4.91 9.73 -2.05
CA ASP A 187 -5.42 9.43 -0.71
C ASP A 187 -6.37 10.49 -0.19
N VAL A 188 -5.95 11.77 -0.24
CA VAL A 188 -6.79 12.90 0.15
C VAL A 188 -8.07 12.96 -0.70
N SER A 189 -7.97 12.66 -1.99
CA SER A 189 -9.13 12.67 -2.90
C SER A 189 -10.14 11.57 -2.54
N VAL A 190 -9.68 10.35 -2.28
CA VAL A 190 -10.53 9.23 -1.86
C VAL A 190 -11.17 9.50 -0.49
N LEU A 191 -10.40 10.04 0.47
CA LEU A 191 -10.91 10.41 1.79
C LEU A 191 -11.93 11.54 1.72
N SER A 192 -11.74 12.52 0.83
CA SER A 192 -12.68 13.62 0.63
C SER A 192 -14.04 13.12 0.14
N ILE A 193 -14.07 12.02 -0.62
CA ILE A 193 -15.32 11.36 -1.01
C ILE A 193 -16.00 10.71 0.20
N ALA A 194 -15.24 10.15 1.14
CA ALA A 194 -15.76 9.47 2.32
C ALA A 194 -16.44 10.43 3.33
N ILE A 195 -16.00 11.70 3.42
CA ILE A 195 -16.52 12.64 4.42
C ILE A 195 -18.02 12.95 4.23
N PRO A 196 -18.51 13.40 3.05
CA PRO A 196 -19.93 13.59 2.79
C PRO A 196 -20.73 12.30 2.95
N LEU A 197 -20.09 11.19 2.58
CA LEU A 197 -20.64 9.85 2.59
C LEU A 197 -21.05 9.40 3.99
N VAL A 198 -20.12 9.57 4.94
CA VAL A 198 -20.36 9.28 6.35
C VAL A 198 -21.43 10.21 6.91
N TRP A 199 -21.44 11.49 6.52
CA TRP A 199 -22.43 12.45 7.00
C TRP A 199 -23.86 12.09 6.61
N MET A 200 -24.07 11.53 5.42
CA MET A 200 -25.39 11.14 4.90
C MET A 200 -25.96 9.84 5.52
N ILE A 201 -25.12 8.97 6.11
CA ILE A 201 -25.62 7.76 6.76
C ILE A 201 -26.15 8.07 8.17
N GLN A 202 -27.39 7.66 8.45
CA GLN A 202 -27.98 7.64 9.80
C GLN A 202 -27.47 6.46 10.64
N LEU A 203 -26.17 6.42 10.89
CA LEU A 203 -25.57 5.45 11.83
C LEU A 203 -25.52 6.06 13.25
N PRO A 204 -25.62 5.23 14.30
CA PRO A 204 -25.32 5.67 15.66
C PRO A 204 -23.89 6.23 15.72
N ARG A 205 -23.70 7.28 16.53
CA ARG A 205 -22.45 8.07 16.56
C ARG A 205 -21.19 7.23 16.77
N SER A 206 -21.28 6.13 17.52
CA SER A 206 -20.19 5.17 17.74
C SER A 206 -19.71 4.49 16.45
N SER A 207 -20.63 4.00 15.62
CA SER A 207 -20.30 3.39 14.32
C SER A 207 -19.79 4.42 13.32
N LYS A 208 -20.24 5.68 13.42
CA LYS A 208 -19.80 6.79 12.57
C LYS A 208 -18.32 7.12 12.81
N ILE A 209 -17.91 7.18 14.07
CA ILE A 209 -16.52 7.46 14.47
C ILE A 209 -15.61 6.29 14.10
N ALA A 210 -16.03 5.04 14.32
CA ALA A 210 -15.28 3.86 13.91
C ALA A 210 -15.03 3.83 12.39
N LEU A 211 -16.05 4.18 11.60
CA LEU A 211 -15.95 4.21 10.15
C LEU A 211 -15.00 5.31 9.63
N ILE A 212 -15.03 6.50 10.25
CA ILE A 212 -14.08 7.58 9.95
C ILE A 212 -12.66 7.17 10.35
N GLY A 213 -12.48 6.54 11.51
CA GLY A 213 -11.18 6.04 11.97
C GLY A 213 -10.60 4.98 11.03
N VAL A 214 -11.43 4.04 10.56
CA VAL A 214 -11.00 3.02 9.58
C VAL A 214 -10.67 3.65 8.23
N PHE A 215 -11.45 4.61 7.73
CA PHE A 215 -11.11 5.30 6.49
C PHE A 215 -9.83 6.13 6.64
N GLY A 216 -9.66 6.84 7.75
CA GLY A 216 -8.45 7.62 8.03
C GLY A 216 -7.19 6.77 8.18
N MET A 217 -7.29 5.58 8.76
CA MET A 217 -6.16 4.63 8.83
C MET A 217 -5.88 3.93 7.51
N GLY A 218 -6.91 3.66 6.69
CA GLY A 218 -6.74 3.00 5.40
C GLY A 218 -6.19 3.90 4.30
N GLY A 219 -6.43 5.22 4.37
CA GLY A 219 -5.98 6.18 3.38
C GLY A 219 -4.53 6.66 3.54
N MET A 220 -3.68 5.94 4.28
CA MET A 220 -2.25 6.26 4.45
C MET A 220 -1.39 5.02 4.26
#